data_AF-A0A953AEK9-F1
#
_entry.id   AF-A0A953AEK9-F1
#
_cell.length_a   1.000
_cell.length_b   1.000
_cell.length_c   1.000
_cell.angle_alpha   90.00
_cell.angle_beta   90.00
_cell.angle_gamma   90.00
#
_symmetry.space_group_name_H-M   'P 1'
#
loop_
_entity.id
_entity.type
_entity.pdbx_description
1 polymer ?
#
loop_
_entity_poly.entity_id
_entity_poly.type
_entity_poly.pdbx_seq_one_letter_code
_entity_poly.pdbx_strand_id
1 'polypeptide(L)'
;MYVDAITLAAVADELRTLLIGARVETIIPPTEHSIAIECYCPPRAGVDEKGQKRWLYLSTHPQFARLHLTLQKPPRIIPEPPPFIMLLRKYLEGARLEAIEQPRWERVLDLIFRIRLRPDDEDEARTAGSDEQLEGTRQGITTMPSAGSQRLHLIAEIMGRTSNIVLCNEKGLILGCHKRVGAEINRYRVMSLIHITEPTRHSL
;
A
#
# COMPACT_ATOMS: atom_id res chain seq x y z
N MET A 1 22.98 -0.16 3.91
CA MET A 1 22.39 -1.40 4.44
C MET A 1 21.65 -2.07 3.30
N TYR A 2 22.00 -3.32 2.99
CA TYR A 2 21.29 -4.10 1.97
C TYR A 2 19.99 -4.61 2.61
N VAL A 3 18.84 -4.34 1.99
CA VAL A 3 17.55 -4.86 2.47
C VAL A 3 17.27 -6.15 1.69
N ASP A 4 17.35 -7.29 2.38
CA ASP A 4 16.94 -8.58 1.87
C ASP A 4 15.50 -8.92 2.30
N ALA A 5 14.97 -10.06 1.82
CA ALA A 5 13.60 -10.47 2.12
C ALA A 5 13.39 -10.81 3.61
N ILE A 6 14.41 -11.30 4.30
CA ILE A 6 14.33 -11.67 5.73
C ILE A 6 14.31 -10.40 6.60
N THR A 7 15.17 -9.44 6.29
CA THR A 7 15.15 -8.12 6.93
C THR A 7 13.80 -7.44 6.70
N LEU A 8 13.26 -7.53 5.47
CA LEU A 8 11.94 -6.99 5.18
C LEU A 8 10.82 -7.71 5.96
N ALA A 9 10.95 -9.01 6.21
CA ALA A 9 10.00 -9.75 7.04
C ALA A 9 9.99 -9.26 8.50
N ALA A 10 11.17 -9.04 9.08
CA ALA A 10 11.28 -8.46 10.42
C ALA A 10 10.66 -7.05 10.49
N VAL A 11 10.90 -6.22 9.46
CA VAL A 11 10.24 -4.91 9.35
C VAL A 11 8.73 -5.07 9.18
N ALA A 12 8.25 -6.02 8.37
CA ALA A 12 6.83 -6.27 8.19
C ALA A 12 6.15 -6.64 9.51
N ASP A 13 6.78 -7.48 10.34
CA ASP A 13 6.26 -7.86 11.65
C ASP A 13 6.22 -6.69 12.64
N GLU A 14 7.25 -5.84 12.64
CA GLU A 14 7.24 -4.57 13.38
C GLU A 14 6.06 -3.69 12.93
N LEU A 15 5.87 -3.51 11.63
CA LEU A 15 4.77 -2.70 11.10
C LEU A 15 3.40 -3.29 11.41
N ARG A 16 3.23 -4.61 11.36
CA ARG A 16 1.97 -5.27 11.75
C ARG A 16 1.63 -4.99 13.20
N THR A 17 2.65 -5.07 14.07
CA THR A 17 2.51 -4.84 15.51
C THR A 17 2.15 -3.38 15.80
N LEU A 18 2.67 -2.43 15.03
CA LEU A 18 2.60 -1.00 15.37
C LEU A 18 1.60 -0.19 14.54
N LEU A 19 1.37 -0.51 13.27
CA LEU A 19 0.59 0.31 12.33
C LEU A 19 -0.78 -0.26 11.96
N ILE A 20 -1.10 -1.52 12.26
CA ILE A 20 -2.41 -2.07 11.90
C ILE A 20 -3.53 -1.23 12.56
N GLY A 21 -4.60 -0.94 11.84
CA GLY A 21 -5.67 -0.05 12.28
C GLY A 21 -5.29 1.43 12.39
N ALA A 22 -4.04 1.82 12.08
CA ALA A 22 -3.63 3.22 12.06
C ALA A 22 -4.36 3.97 10.94
N ARG A 23 -4.71 5.23 11.21
CA ARG A 23 -5.33 6.13 10.24
C ARG A 23 -4.26 6.99 9.59
N VAL A 24 -4.24 7.05 8.27
CA VAL A 24 -3.38 7.97 7.52
C VAL A 24 -3.89 9.39 7.73
N GLU A 25 -3.04 10.28 8.21
CA GLU A 25 -3.39 11.70 8.42
C GLU A 25 -2.89 12.58 7.28
N THR A 26 -1.62 12.43 6.90
CA THR A 26 -1.05 13.22 5.81
C THR A 26 0.09 12.47 5.13
N ILE A 27 0.37 12.87 3.89
CA ILE A 27 1.47 12.31 3.08
C ILE A 27 2.36 13.45 2.61
N ILE A 28 3.66 13.37 2.88
CA ILE A 28 4.64 14.35 2.45
C ILE A 28 5.69 13.71 1.53
N PRO A 29 6.32 14.50 0.65
CA PRO A 29 7.53 14.10 -0.07
C PRO A 29 8.78 14.65 0.65
N PRO A 30 9.54 13.82 1.40
CA PRO A 30 10.78 14.28 2.00
C PRO A 30 11.89 14.55 0.98
N THR A 31 11.95 13.74 -0.07
CA THR A 31 12.91 13.80 -1.19
C THR A 31 12.23 13.35 -2.48
N GLU A 32 12.89 13.49 -3.63
CA GLU A 32 12.36 13.09 -4.94
C GLU A 32 12.15 11.58 -5.09
N HIS A 33 12.74 10.78 -4.20
CA HIS A 33 12.70 9.32 -4.25
C HIS A 33 12.02 8.70 -3.03
N SER A 34 11.43 9.52 -2.16
CA SER A 34 10.86 9.04 -0.91
C SER A 34 9.49 9.63 -0.64
N ILE A 35 8.66 8.84 0.02
CA ILE A 35 7.34 9.20 0.50
C ILE A 35 7.32 8.97 2.00
N ALA A 36 6.77 9.92 2.76
CA ALA A 36 6.52 9.72 4.17
C ALA A 36 5.03 9.88 4.45
N ILE A 37 4.46 8.88 5.13
CA ILE A 37 3.04 8.81 5.49
C ILE A 37 2.95 8.98 7.00
N GLU A 38 2.23 10.00 7.47
CA GLU A 38 1.91 10.16 8.89
C GLU A 38 0.71 9.28 9.22
N CYS A 39 0.92 8.36 10.18
CA CYS A 39 -0.09 7.44 10.65
C CYS A 39 -0.41 7.73 12.11
N TYR A 40 -1.68 8.03 12.41
CA TYR A 40 -2.18 8.05 13.78
C TYR A 40 -2.52 6.62 14.21
N CYS A 41 -1.74 6.11 15.16
CA CYS A 41 -1.91 4.78 15.71
C CYS A 41 -2.79 4.88 16.97
N PRO A 42 -3.97 4.24 16.99
CA PRO A 42 -4.80 4.22 18.20
C PRO A 42 -4.09 3.45 19.33
N PRO A 43 -4.38 3.76 20.60
CA PRO A 43 -3.80 3.05 21.74
C PRO A 43 -4.11 1.55 21.65
N ARG A 44 -3.10 0.73 21.98
CA ARG A 44 -3.17 -0.73 21.93
C ARG A 44 -2.71 -1.28 23.28
N ALA A 45 -3.58 -2.06 23.92
CA ALA A 45 -3.26 -2.71 25.18
C ALA A 45 -1.99 -3.57 25.02
N GLY A 46 -1.00 -3.34 25.87
CA GLY A 46 0.29 -4.05 25.86
C GLY A 46 1.34 -3.50 24.89
N VAL A 47 1.03 -2.48 24.09
CA VAL A 47 2.02 -1.81 23.20
C VAL A 47 2.15 -0.34 23.56
N ASP A 48 1.04 0.41 23.52
CA ASP A 48 1.02 1.86 23.74
C ASP A 48 -0.17 2.24 24.63
N GLU A 49 0.11 2.86 25.78
CA GLU A 49 -0.91 3.35 26.72
C GLU A 49 -1.74 4.52 26.15
N LYS A 50 -1.17 5.25 25.17
CA LYS A 50 -1.78 6.41 24.53
C LYS A 50 -1.64 6.30 23.00
N GLY A 51 -2.60 6.85 22.27
CA GLY A 51 -2.49 6.94 20.81
C GLY A 51 -1.34 7.85 20.41
N GLN A 52 -0.57 7.44 19.41
CA GLN A 52 0.64 8.16 18.99
C GLN A 52 0.75 8.25 17.47
N LYS A 53 1.48 9.28 17.03
CA LYS A 53 1.78 9.48 15.62
C LYS A 53 3.09 8.79 15.27
N ARG A 54 3.08 8.02 14.19
CA ARG A 54 4.26 7.35 13.63
C ARG A 54 4.36 7.70 12.15
N TRP A 55 5.58 7.89 11.67
CA TRP A 55 5.83 8.16 10.27
C TRP A 55 6.33 6.89 9.60
N LEU A 56 5.61 6.43 8.57
CA LEU A 56 6.08 5.38 7.68
C LEU A 56 6.90 6.03 6.55
N TYR A 57 8.18 5.71 6.46
CA TYR A 57 9.08 6.24 5.45
C TYR A 57 9.39 5.17 4.40
N LEU A 58 9.06 5.49 3.15
CA LEU A 58 9.24 4.64 1.97
C LEU A 58 10.25 5.31 1.04
N SER A 59 11.39 4.67 0.79
CA SER A 59 12.40 5.15 -0.16
C SER A 59 12.54 4.19 -1.32
N THR A 60 12.48 4.75 -2.53
CA THR A 60 12.79 4.07 -3.79
C THR A 60 14.15 4.50 -4.35
N HIS A 61 15.01 5.14 -3.54
CA HIS A 61 16.33 5.59 -3.98
C HIS A 61 17.16 4.40 -4.53
N PRO A 62 17.84 4.51 -5.69
CA PRO A 62 18.53 3.38 -6.33
C PRO A 62 19.52 2.62 -5.44
N GLN A 63 20.20 3.33 -4.54
CA GLN A 63 21.17 2.76 -3.60
C GLN A 63 20.64 2.60 -2.16
N PHE A 64 19.60 3.35 -1.79
CA PHE A 64 19.14 3.47 -0.41
C PHE A 64 17.64 3.20 -0.28
N ALA A 65 17.13 2.33 -1.14
CA ALA A 65 15.75 1.89 -1.09
C ALA A 65 15.53 1.14 0.23
N ARG A 66 14.54 1.59 1.00
CA ARG A 66 14.25 1.09 2.33
C ARG A 66 12.85 1.47 2.75
N LEU A 67 12.34 0.75 3.72
CA LEU A 67 11.02 0.96 4.32
C LEU A 67 11.21 0.82 5.83
N HIS A 68 10.80 1.82 6.60
CA HIS A 68 10.97 1.83 8.06
C HIS A 68 10.04 2.85 8.73
N LEU A 69 9.84 2.69 10.04
CA LEU A 69 9.20 3.70 10.87
C LEU A 69 10.21 4.76 11.32
N THR A 70 9.72 5.99 11.45
CA THR A 70 10.43 7.07 12.14
C THR A 70 9.48 7.74 13.14
N LEU A 71 10.04 8.09 14.30
CA LEU A 71 9.34 8.85 15.34
C LEU A 71 9.39 10.35 15.05
N GLN A 72 10.45 10.80 14.37
CA GLN A 72 10.64 12.19 14.01
C GLN A 72 10.01 12.47 12.65
N LYS A 73 9.34 13.62 12.56
CA LYS A 73 8.79 14.12 11.29
C LYS A 73 9.93 14.31 10.29
N PRO A 74 9.89 13.63 9.13
CA PRO A 74 10.90 13.83 8.09
C PRO A 74 10.86 15.28 7.57
N PRO A 75 12.02 15.86 7.20
CA PRO A 75 12.06 17.20 6.63
C PRO A 75 11.30 17.23 5.31
N ARG A 76 10.55 18.30 5.06
CA ARG A 76 9.89 18.54 3.77
C ARG A 76 10.80 19.42 2.92
N ILE A 77 11.68 18.79 2.15
CA ILE A 77 12.65 19.49 1.30
C ILE A 77 11.97 20.00 0.02
N ILE A 78 10.99 19.24 -0.50
CA ILE A 78 10.27 19.61 -1.72
C ILE A 78 9.03 20.46 -1.36
N PRO A 79 8.95 21.73 -1.83
CA PRO A 79 7.81 22.59 -1.55
C PRO A 79 6.55 22.14 -2.31
N GLU A 80 6.69 21.81 -3.60
CA GLU A 80 5.58 21.40 -4.45
C GLU A 80 5.46 19.87 -4.54
N PRO A 81 4.32 19.28 -4.15
CA PRO A 81 4.19 17.84 -4.15
C PRO A 81 4.07 17.27 -5.57
N PRO A 82 4.84 16.22 -5.92
CA PRO A 82 4.69 15.53 -7.20
C PRO A 82 3.27 14.97 -7.41
N PRO A 83 2.80 14.79 -8.67
CA PRO A 83 1.44 14.32 -8.96
C PRO A 83 1.08 13.00 -8.26
N PHE A 84 2.03 12.07 -8.14
CA PHE A 84 1.79 10.81 -7.44
C PHE A 84 1.49 11.01 -5.94
N ILE A 85 2.10 12.00 -5.29
CA ILE A 85 1.81 12.33 -3.89
C ILE A 85 0.38 12.87 -3.77
N MET A 86 -0.06 13.72 -4.71
CA MET A 86 -1.44 14.22 -4.74
C MET A 86 -2.45 13.10 -4.93
N LEU A 87 -2.12 12.12 -5.79
CA LEU A 87 -2.93 10.93 -5.96
C LEU A 87 -3.00 10.11 -4.66
N LEU A 88 -1.87 9.85 -4.00
CA LEU A 88 -1.86 9.17 -2.70
C LEU A 88 -2.70 9.93 -1.66
N ARG A 89 -2.63 11.27 -1.62
CA ARG A 89 -3.47 12.04 -0.71
C ARG A 89 -4.96 11.85 -0.98
N LYS A 90 -5.38 11.94 -2.25
CA LYS A 90 -6.78 11.72 -2.64
C LYS A 90 -7.32 10.36 -2.18
N TYR A 91 -6.52 9.30 -2.30
CA TYR A 91 -6.99 7.93 -2.08
C TYR A 91 -6.70 7.38 -0.68
N LEU A 92 -5.61 7.80 -0.03
CA LEU A 92 -5.16 7.22 1.24
C LEU A 92 -5.39 8.13 2.45
N GLU A 93 -5.55 9.45 2.31
CA GLU A 93 -5.82 10.29 3.49
C GLU A 93 -7.16 9.92 4.14
N GLY A 94 -7.13 9.68 5.45
CA GLY A 94 -8.27 9.16 6.20
C GLY A 94 -8.49 7.64 6.08
N ALA A 95 -7.79 6.96 5.17
CA ALA A 95 -7.84 5.51 5.08
C ALA A 95 -7.20 4.86 6.32
N ARG A 96 -7.67 3.65 6.67
CA ARG A 96 -7.11 2.86 7.75
C ARG A 96 -6.31 1.70 7.20
N LEU A 97 -5.10 1.51 7.73
CA LEU A 97 -4.30 0.34 7.38
C LEU A 97 -4.98 -0.91 7.96
N GLU A 98 -5.42 -1.82 7.10
CA GLU A 98 -6.13 -3.03 7.48
C GLU A 98 -5.17 -4.22 7.64
N ALA A 99 -4.27 -4.39 6.67
CA ALA A 99 -3.34 -5.51 6.63
C ALA A 99 -1.99 -5.10 6.02
N ILE A 100 -0.96 -5.89 6.33
CA ILE A 100 0.38 -5.76 5.75
C ILE A 100 0.82 -7.16 5.34
N GLU A 101 1.04 -7.36 4.06
CA GLU A 101 1.40 -8.64 3.48
C GLU A 101 2.77 -8.58 2.83
N GLN A 102 3.53 -9.65 3.00
CA GLN A 102 4.82 -9.83 2.33
C GLN A 102 4.74 -11.16 1.58
N PRO A 103 4.86 -11.16 0.25
CA PRO A 103 4.93 -12.40 -0.50
C PRO A 103 6.18 -13.19 -0.09
N ARG A 104 6.07 -14.51 -0.09
CA ARG A 104 7.10 -15.39 0.47
C ARG A 104 8.43 -15.18 -0.26
N TRP A 105 9.47 -14.85 0.49
CA TRP A 105 10.83 -14.59 0.00
C TRP A 105 11.00 -13.38 -0.94
N GLU A 106 9.98 -12.54 -1.06
CA GLU A 106 10.04 -11.35 -1.92
C GLU A 106 10.42 -10.10 -1.14
N ARG A 107 11.12 -9.19 -1.83
CA ARG A 107 11.42 -7.84 -1.31
C ARG A 107 10.30 -6.86 -1.65
N VAL A 108 9.07 -7.30 -1.41
CA VAL A 108 7.85 -6.57 -1.71
C VAL A 108 7.00 -6.54 -0.45
N LEU A 109 6.46 -5.37 -0.12
CA LEU A 109 5.50 -5.21 0.96
C LEU A 109 4.21 -4.61 0.41
N ASP A 110 3.10 -5.27 0.65
CA ASP A 110 1.77 -4.79 0.32
C ASP A 110 1.09 -4.23 1.58
N LEU A 111 0.77 -2.94 1.54
CA LEU A 111 0.06 -2.24 2.61
C LEU A 111 -1.40 -2.07 2.15
N ILE A 112 -2.30 -2.82 2.78
CA ILE A 112 -3.72 -2.85 2.41
C ILE A 112 -4.45 -1.82 3.27
N PHE A 113 -4.98 -0.80 2.61
CA PHE A 113 -5.77 0.26 3.22
C PHE A 113 -7.24 0.10 2.93
N ARG A 114 -8.08 0.37 3.93
CA ARG A 114 -9.52 0.45 3.78
C ARG A 114 -9.97 1.89 3.90
N ILE A 115 -10.69 2.37 2.88
CA ILE A 115 -11.33 3.68 2.88
C ILE A 115 -12.85 3.50 2.82
N ARG A 116 -13.59 4.34 3.54
CA ARG A 116 -15.05 4.40 3.40
C ARG A 116 -15.36 5.30 2.21
N LEU A 117 -16.10 4.78 1.24
CA LEU A 117 -16.60 5.55 0.11
C LEU A 117 -17.68 6.50 0.61
N ARG A 118 -17.73 7.69 0.02
CA ARG A 118 -18.90 8.54 0.15
C ARG A 118 -19.98 8.00 -0.80
N PRO A 119 -21.28 8.16 -0.49
CA PRO A 119 -22.36 7.67 -1.35
C PRO A 119 -22.22 8.13 -2.82
N ASP A 120 -21.70 9.33 -3.06
CA ASP A 120 -21.49 9.89 -4.41
C ASP A 120 -20.39 9.17 -5.21
N ASP A 121 -19.38 8.60 -4.54
CA ASP A 121 -18.27 7.87 -5.19
C ASP A 121 -18.65 6.39 -5.49
N GLU A 122 -19.75 5.89 -4.90
CA GLU A 122 -20.21 4.52 -5.11
C GLU A 122 -20.73 4.30 -6.55
N ASP A 123 -21.35 5.32 -7.16
CA ASP A 123 -21.90 5.25 -8.51
C ASP A 123 -20.79 5.24 -9.58
N GLU A 124 -19.69 5.98 -9.37
CA GLU A 124 -18.51 5.91 -10.24
C GLU A 124 -17.80 4.56 -10.14
N ALA A 125 -17.65 4.01 -8.92
CA ALA A 125 -17.04 2.70 -8.70
C ALA A 125 -17.86 1.55 -9.30
N ARG A 126 -19.20 1.67 -9.31
CA ARG A 126 -20.12 0.72 -9.98
C ARG A 126 -20.03 0.82 -11.49
N THR A 127 -19.94 2.03 -12.05
CA THR A 127 -19.87 2.26 -13.50
C THR A 127 -18.55 1.75 -14.10
N ALA A 128 -17.44 1.83 -13.37
CA ALA A 128 -16.16 1.22 -13.79
C ALA A 128 -16.15 -0.32 -13.70
N GLY A 129 -17.22 -0.95 -13.19
CA GLY A 129 -17.32 -2.40 -13.01
C GLY A 129 -18.22 -3.12 -14.02
N SER A 130 -18.89 -2.40 -14.94
CA SER A 130 -19.85 -3.00 -15.87
C SER A 130 -19.24 -3.58 -17.15
N ASP A 131 -17.99 -3.25 -17.48
CA ASP A 131 -17.44 -3.53 -18.83
C ASP A 131 -16.66 -4.85 -18.94
N GLU A 132 -16.48 -5.62 -17.87
CA GLU A 132 -15.73 -6.89 -17.89
C GLU A 132 -16.47 -8.05 -17.20
N GLN A 133 -17.69 -8.37 -17.66
CA GLN A 133 -18.34 -9.64 -17.35
C GLN A 133 -18.35 -10.56 -18.56
N LEU A 134 -17.34 -11.44 -18.68
CA LEU A 134 -17.49 -12.74 -19.32
C LEU A 134 -16.68 -13.80 -18.55
N GLU A 135 -17.44 -14.74 -17.99
CA GLU A 135 -17.11 -16.12 -17.61
C GLU A 135 -16.32 -16.42 -16.31
N GLY A 136 -16.89 -17.32 -15.49
CA GLY A 136 -16.11 -18.15 -14.57
C GLY A 136 -16.66 -18.29 -13.15
N THR A 137 -17.52 -19.28 -12.92
CA THR A 137 -18.23 -19.59 -11.67
C THR A 137 -17.33 -20.19 -10.56
N ARG A 138 -17.50 -19.79 -9.28
CA ARG A 138 -17.92 -20.62 -8.10
C ARG A 138 -17.38 -20.13 -6.74
N GLN A 139 -18.33 -19.66 -5.93
CA GLN A 139 -18.50 -19.76 -4.47
C GLN A 139 -17.28 -20.09 -3.58
N GLY A 140 -16.86 -19.08 -2.81
CA GLY A 140 -16.14 -19.23 -1.54
C GLY A 140 -16.55 -18.10 -0.61
N ILE A 141 -17.20 -18.46 0.50
CA ILE A 141 -17.66 -17.65 1.65
C ILE A 141 -17.08 -16.22 1.64
N THR A 142 -17.80 -15.30 1.01
CA THR A 142 -17.47 -13.87 1.01
C THR A 142 -18.05 -13.28 2.28
N THR A 143 -17.19 -12.85 3.19
CA THR A 143 -17.55 -11.84 4.18
C THR A 143 -18.23 -10.72 3.41
N MET A 144 -19.53 -10.52 3.65
CA MET A 144 -20.35 -9.51 2.98
C MET A 144 -19.55 -8.21 2.86
N PRO A 145 -19.31 -7.66 1.66
CA PRO A 145 -18.70 -6.34 1.55
C PRO A 145 -19.63 -5.39 2.29
N SER A 146 -19.15 -4.80 3.39
CA SER A 146 -19.89 -3.75 4.07
C SER A 146 -20.09 -2.64 3.05
N ALA A 147 -21.35 -2.40 2.66
CA ALA A 147 -21.73 -1.36 1.70
C ALA A 147 -20.99 -0.05 2.04
N GLY A 148 -20.29 0.51 1.05
CA GLY A 148 -19.58 1.79 1.18
C GLY A 148 -18.14 1.74 1.68
N SER A 149 -17.37 0.67 1.46
CA SER A 149 -15.90 0.72 1.66
C SER A 149 -15.12 0.01 0.58
N GLN A 150 -13.99 0.59 0.17
CA GLN A 150 -13.08 0.07 -0.85
C GLN A 150 -11.72 -0.27 -0.22
N ARG A 151 -11.08 -1.33 -0.72
CA ARG A 151 -9.68 -1.64 -0.41
C ARG A 151 -8.73 -1.08 -1.47
N LEU A 152 -7.61 -0.56 -0.99
CA LEU A 152 -6.52 0.00 -1.79
C LEU A 152 -5.21 -0.64 -1.35
N HIS A 153 -4.39 -1.01 -2.32
CA HIS A 153 -3.12 -1.68 -2.09
C HIS A 153 -1.99 -0.72 -2.44
N LEU A 154 -1.16 -0.38 -1.46
CA LEU A 154 0.07 0.39 -1.65
C LEU A 154 1.25 -0.58 -1.57
N ILE A 155 1.74 -0.97 -2.74
CA ILE A 155 2.84 -1.93 -2.88
C ILE A 155 4.17 -1.18 -2.93
N ALA A 156 5.08 -1.57 -2.04
CA ALA A 156 6.45 -1.10 -2.00
C ALA A 156 7.40 -2.21 -2.44
N GLU A 157 8.07 -2.01 -3.57
CA GLU A 157 9.08 -2.92 -4.09
C GLU A 157 10.48 -2.39 -3.76
N ILE A 158 11.26 -3.18 -3.01
CA ILE A 158 12.59 -2.81 -2.54
C ILE A 158 13.65 -3.64 -3.27
N MET A 159 13.99 -3.21 -4.49
CA MET A 159 14.91 -3.91 -5.41
C MET A 159 16.12 -3.06 -5.84
N GLY A 160 16.44 -1.99 -5.11
CA GLY A 160 17.51 -1.05 -5.44
C GLY A 160 17.14 -0.15 -6.63
N ARG A 161 17.84 -0.28 -7.76
CA ARG A 161 17.61 0.56 -8.96
C ARG A 161 16.18 0.46 -9.49
N THR A 162 15.58 -0.72 -9.38
CA THR A 162 14.22 -1.03 -9.85
C THR A 162 13.16 -0.90 -8.76
N SER A 163 13.50 -0.38 -7.58
CA SER A 163 12.53 -0.12 -6.51
C SER A 163 11.45 0.84 -6.97
N ASN A 164 10.21 0.56 -6.57
CA ASN A 164 9.04 1.35 -6.92
C ASN A 164 8.01 1.34 -5.79
N ILE A 165 7.08 2.29 -5.86
CA ILE A 165 5.86 2.31 -5.03
C ILE A 165 4.68 2.41 -5.99
N VAL A 166 3.72 1.52 -5.85
CA VAL A 166 2.55 1.41 -6.74
C VAL A 166 1.29 1.44 -5.90
N LEU A 167 0.33 2.27 -6.29
CA LEU A 167 -1.01 2.25 -5.73
C LEU A 167 -1.95 1.54 -6.72
N CYS A 168 -2.68 0.54 -6.26
CA CYS A 168 -3.74 -0.11 -7.02
C CYS A 168 -5.01 -0.29 -6.20
N ASN A 169 -6.13 -0.52 -6.88
CA ASN A 169 -7.40 -0.83 -6.24
C ASN A 169 -7.53 -2.33 -5.94
N GLU A 170 -8.63 -2.72 -5.29
CA GLU A 170 -8.96 -4.12 -4.99
C GLU A 170 -9.06 -5.06 -6.20
N LYS A 171 -9.24 -4.53 -7.41
CA LYS A 171 -9.25 -5.30 -8.67
C LYS A 171 -7.85 -5.43 -9.29
N GLY A 172 -6.81 -4.89 -8.65
CA GLY A 172 -5.44 -4.86 -9.17
C GLY A 172 -5.18 -3.78 -10.23
N LEU A 173 -6.14 -2.89 -10.50
CA LEU A 173 -5.94 -1.77 -11.43
C LEU A 173 -4.99 -0.74 -10.81
N ILE A 174 -3.89 -0.44 -11.51
CA ILE A 174 -2.91 0.55 -11.08
C ILE A 174 -3.51 1.96 -11.20
N LEU A 175 -3.68 2.62 -10.06
CA LEU A 175 -4.11 4.02 -9.98
C LEU A 175 -2.93 4.97 -10.20
N GLY A 176 -1.72 4.58 -9.78
CA GLY A 176 -0.52 5.36 -10.00
C GLY A 176 0.75 4.67 -9.49
N CYS A 177 1.91 5.18 -9.87
CA CYS A 177 3.20 4.72 -9.39
C CYS A 177 4.20 5.85 -9.22
N HIS A 178 5.17 5.67 -8.32
CA HIS A 178 6.21 6.65 -8.01
C HIS A 178 7.22 6.80 -9.16
N LYS A 179 7.66 5.68 -9.76
CA LYS A 179 8.44 5.66 -11.00
C LYS A 179 7.59 5.05 -12.11
N ARG A 180 7.37 5.81 -13.18
CA ARG A 180 6.69 5.30 -14.39
C ARG A 180 7.61 4.29 -15.08
N VAL A 181 7.14 3.05 -15.22
CA VAL A 181 7.78 2.02 -16.03
C VAL A 181 6.96 1.88 -17.31
N GLY A 182 7.58 2.07 -18.48
CA GLY A 182 6.89 1.93 -19.77
C GLY A 182 6.31 0.53 -19.98
N ALA A 183 5.24 0.43 -20.77
CA ALA A 183 4.51 -0.82 -21.04
C ALA A 183 5.38 -1.96 -21.61
N GLU A 184 6.49 -1.60 -22.26
CA GLU A 184 7.52 -2.49 -22.81
C GLU A 184 8.21 -3.36 -21.73
N ILE A 185 8.38 -2.83 -20.52
CA ILE A 185 9.21 -3.42 -19.43
C ILE A 185 8.33 -4.10 -18.37
N ASN A 186 7.01 -3.85 -18.36
CA ASN A 186 6.16 -4.06 -17.17
C ASN A 186 5.02 -5.08 -17.31
N ARG A 187 5.00 -5.94 -18.35
CA ARG A 187 3.91 -6.94 -18.53
C ARG A 187 3.90 -8.05 -17.47
N TYR A 188 5.05 -8.35 -16.87
CA TYR A 188 5.16 -9.42 -15.87
C TYR A 188 4.67 -9.01 -14.47
N ARG A 189 4.78 -7.73 -14.09
CA ARG A 189 4.45 -7.27 -12.72
C ARG A 189 2.95 -7.24 -12.44
N VAL A 190 2.12 -6.88 -13.42
CA VAL A 190 0.66 -6.83 -13.23
C VAL A 190 0.09 -8.23 -13.01
N MET A 191 0.58 -9.25 -13.75
CA MET A 191 0.11 -10.62 -13.56
C MET A 191 0.62 -11.25 -12.25
N SER A 192 1.84 -10.94 -11.81
CA SER A 192 2.34 -11.39 -10.51
C SER A 192 1.56 -10.77 -9.35
N LEU A 193 1.19 -9.49 -9.42
CA LEU A 193 0.42 -8.81 -8.37
C LEU A 193 -1.02 -9.34 -8.23
N ILE A 194 -1.65 -9.78 -9.33
CA ILE A 194 -2.96 -10.43 -9.31
C ILE A 194 -2.86 -11.88 -8.80
N HIS A 195 -1.76 -12.60 -9.11
CA HIS A 195 -1.55 -13.98 -8.62
C HIS A 195 -1.00 -14.06 -7.18
N ILE A 196 -0.46 -12.97 -6.63
CA ILE A 196 0.06 -12.92 -5.25
C ILE A 196 -1.09 -12.81 -4.23
N THR A 197 -2.20 -12.15 -4.60
CA THR A 197 -3.39 -11.98 -3.75
C THR A 197 -4.36 -13.17 -3.81
N GLU A 198 -4.26 -14.03 -4.84
CA GLU A 198 -4.83 -15.36 -4.77
C GLU A 198 -3.87 -16.27 -4.00
N PRO A 199 -4.19 -16.70 -2.75
CA PRO A 199 -3.35 -17.69 -2.11
C PRO A 199 -3.41 -18.93 -2.99
N THR A 200 -2.28 -19.27 -3.60
CA THR A 200 -2.10 -20.55 -4.30
C THR A 200 -2.62 -21.65 -3.38
N ARG A 201 -3.84 -22.12 -3.64
CA ARG A 201 -4.39 -23.33 -3.03
C ARG A 201 -3.63 -24.49 -3.67
N HIS A 202 -2.40 -24.70 -3.23
CA HIS A 202 -1.76 -25.98 -3.42
C HIS A 202 -2.46 -26.96 -2.48
N SER A 203 -3.42 -27.63 -3.09
CA SER A 203 -3.95 -28.92 -2.66
C SER A 203 -2.78 -29.83 -2.30
N LEU A 204 -2.76 -30.29 -1.05
CA LEU A 204 -2.22 -31.57 -0.65
C LEU A 204 -3.38 -32.43 -0.19
#